data_AF-A0A2R6JT40-F1
#
_entry.id   AF-A0A2R6JT40-F1
#
_cell.length_a   1.000
_cell.length_b   1.000
_cell.length_c   1.000
_cell.angle_alpha   90.00
_cell.angle_beta   90.00
_cell.angle_gamma   90.00
#
_symmetry.space_group_name_H-M   'P 1'
#
loop_
_entity.id
_entity.type
_entity.pdbx_description
1 polymer ?
#
loop_
_entity_poly.entity_id
_entity_poly.type
_entity_poly.pdbx_seq_one_letter_code
_entity_poly.pdbx_strand_id
1 'polypeptide(L)' 'MTSDITTIQVSSDTWRELNSRKEPGDSFDDVIQRLLEGADEDEE' A
#
# COMPACT_ATOMS: atom_id res chain seq x y z
N MET A 1 6.51 8.77 18.39
CA MET A 1 7.10 8.29 17.13
C MET A 1 6.52 9.18 16.04
N THR A 2 7.35 9.98 15.38
CA THR A 2 6.90 10.94 14.36
C THR A 2 6.40 10.16 13.16
N SER A 3 5.11 10.23 12.84
CA SER A 3 4.55 9.63 11.62
C SER A 3 5.10 10.41 10.42
N ASP A 4 6.16 9.91 9.82
CA ASP A 4 6.74 10.45 8.61
C ASP A 4 5.80 10.10 7.44
N ILE A 5 4.99 11.07 7.00
CA ILE A 5 4.01 10.88 5.93
C ILE A 5 4.67 11.26 4.62
N THR A 6 4.96 10.26 3.79
CA THR A 6 5.46 10.47 2.43
C THR A 6 4.31 10.47 1.43
N THR A 7 4.16 11.55 0.67
CA THR A 7 3.18 11.63 -0.43
C THR A 7 3.85 11.22 -1.73
N ILE A 8 3.36 10.15 -2.36
CA ILE A 8 3.83 9.70 -3.67
C ILE A 8 2.76 9.94 -4.74
N GLN A 9 3.18 10.28 -5.95
CA GLN A 9 2.28 10.34 -7.10
C GLN A 9 2.24 8.97 -7.77
N VAL A 10 1.03 8.44 -7.94
CA VAL A 10 0.76 7.22 -8.67
C VAL A 10 -0.27 7.49 -9.75
N SER A 11 -0.27 6.67 -10.79
CA SER A 11 -1.29 6.70 -11.85
C SER A 11 -2.68 6.40 -11.26
N SER A 12 -3.72 6.94 -11.90
CA SER A 12 -5.11 6.72 -11.48
C SER A 12 -5.51 5.25 -11.47
N ASP A 13 -5.01 4.47 -12.44
CA ASP A 13 -5.23 3.03 -12.52
C ASP A 13 -4.61 2.28 -11.33
N THR A 14 -3.36 2.61 -10.97
CA THR A 14 -2.67 2.05 -9.80
C THR A 14 -3.38 2.41 -8.51
N TRP A 15 -3.82 3.67 -8.37
CA TRP A 15 -4.59 4.09 -7.20
C TRP A 15 -5.90 3.30 -7.06
N ARG A 16 -6.58 3.04 -8.19
CA ARG A 16 -7.83 2.26 -8.22
C ARG A 16 -7.61 0.83 -7.80
N GLU A 17 -6.52 0.21 -8.26
CA GLU A 17 -6.15 -1.15 -7.88
C GLU A 17 -5.81 -1.25 -6.38
N LEU A 18 -4.98 -0.33 -5.87
CA LEU A 18 -4.67 -0.23 -4.44
C LEU A 18 -5.93 -0.01 -3.59
N ASN A 19 -6.82 0.87 -4.03
CA ASN A 19 -8.07 1.14 -3.33
C ASN A 19 -9.03 -0.06 -3.37
N SER A 20 -8.99 -0.89 -4.42
CA SER A 20 -9.77 -2.12 -4.49
C SER A 20 -9.29 -3.19 -3.51
N ARG A 21 -8.03 -3.11 -3.06
CA ARG A 21 -7.43 -4.02 -2.07
C ARG A 21 -7.65 -3.54 -0.63
N LYS A 22 -8.20 -2.35 -0.43
CA LYS A 22 -8.52 -1.84 0.91
C LYS A 22 -9.69 -2.58 1.53
N GLU A 23 -9.54 -2.91 2.79
CA GLU A 23 -10.62 -3.38 3.67
C GLU A 23 -11.23 -2.20 4.45
N PRO A 24 -12.49 -2.30 4.91
CA PRO A 24 -13.12 -1.25 5.70
C PRO A 24 -12.39 -1.05 7.03
N GLY A 25 -11.59 0.00 7.11
CA GLY A 25 -10.74 0.33 8.26
C GLY A 25 -9.26 0.49 7.93
N ASP A 26 -8.80 -0.01 6.77
CA ASP A 26 -7.41 0.07 6.34
C ASP A 26 -7.01 1.45 5.80
N SER A 27 -5.80 1.89 6.15
CA SER A 27 -5.14 3.03 5.51
C SER A 27 -4.47 2.60 4.20
N PHE A 28 -4.06 3.57 3.38
CA PHE A 28 -3.27 3.23 2.19
C PHE A 28 -1.91 2.65 2.58
N ASP A 29 -1.38 3.08 3.71
CA ASP A 29 -0.15 2.56 4.29
C ASP A 29 -0.26 1.06 4.62
N ASP A 30 -1.34 0.63 5.27
CA ASP A 30 -1.58 -0.79 5.59
C ASP A 30 -1.61 -1.68 4.34
N VAL A 31 -2.24 -1.20 3.26
CA VAL A 31 -2.28 -1.93 1.98
C VAL A 31 -0.91 -2.01 1.33
N ILE A 32 -0.13 -0.91 1.38
CA ILE A 32 1.23 -0.88 0.81
C ILE A 32 2.14 -1.80 1.61
N GLN A 33 2.11 -1.75 2.95
CA GLN A 33 2.87 -2.62 3.84
C GLN A 33 2.58 -4.10 3.53
N ARG A 34 1.31 -4.49 3.40
CA ARG A 34 0.91 -5.86 3.05
C ARG A 34 1.43 -6.32 1.69
N LEU A 35 1.43 -5.42 0.70
CA LEU A 35 1.95 -5.72 -0.63
C LEU A 35 3.47 -5.87 -0.65
N LEU A 36 4.18 -5.09 0.16
CA LEU A 36 5.64 -5.21 0.31
C LEU A 36 6.00 -6.51 1.02
N GLU A 37 5.30 -6.85 2.10
CA GLU A 37 5.54 -8.07 2.87
C GLU A 37 5.39 -9.33 2.01
N GLY A 38 4.36 -9.40 1.15
CA GLY A 38 4.19 -10.52 0.22
C GLY A 38 5.18 -10.52 -0.96
N ALA A 39 5.72 -9.37 -1.36
CA ALA A 39 6.70 -9.30 -2.44
C ALA A 39 8.10 -9.79 -2.02
N ASP A 40 8.46 -9.63 -0.74
CA ASP A 40 9.69 -10.18 -0.17
C ASP A 40 9.65 -11.72 -0.03
N GLU A 41 8.45 -12.31 0.11
CA GLU A 41 8.28 -13.77 0.24
C GLU A 41 8.42 -14.54 -1.09
N ASP A 42 8.26 -13.87 -2.23
CA ASP A 42 8.36 -14.47 -3.57
C ASP A 42 9.81 -14.54 -4.13
N GLU A 43 10.82 -14.07 -3.38
CA GLU A 43 12.23 -14.03 -3.80
C GLU A 43 13.12 -15.18 -3.23
N GLU A 44 12.53 -16.19 -2.58
CA GLU A 44 13.23 -17.42 -2.09
C GLU A 44 13.03 -18.67 -2.99
#